data_AF-A0A7W2YEK3-F1
#
_entry.id   AF-A0A7W2YEK3-F1
#
_cell.length_a   1.000
_cell.length_b   1.000
_cell.length_c   1.000
_cell.angle_alpha   90.00
_cell.angle_beta   90.00
_cell.angle_gamma   90.00
#
_symmetry.space_group_name_H-M   'P 1'
#
loop_
_entity.id
_entity.type
_entity.pdbx_description
1 polymer ?
#
loop_
_entity_poly.entity_id
_entity_poly.type
_entity_poly.pdbx_seq_one_letter_code
_entity_poly.pdbx_strand_id
1 'polypeptide(L)'
;MEVINEFFNMLKASHLYTLTQALILFVVGYFIAKALSSAMERIVSKKMTTHGVFLLKRTVFYTLLGLFVLSALKHIGIDLTILLGAAGIFTVAIGFASQTSASNLISGIFLMIERPFSIGDVIKVNDILGEVISIDLLSVKLRTFDNLFVRIPNESMIKSAVTTMTKYPIRRADLKLGIAYKEDIEKVRDLLLKIAEKNVICLEEPAPLFILTGFGSSSVDIQFSVWSRRENFLALKNEMYQNIKKTFDEQGIEIPFPHISLYAGSASKPFKVTMNESPRSTADVVSKEE
;
A
#
# COMPACT_ATOMS: atom_id res chain seq x y z
N MET A 1 58.66 -42.80 -27.91
CA MET A 1 57.91 -41.88 -27.02
C MET A 1 58.59 -40.53 -26.87
N GLU A 2 59.92 -40.44 -26.83
CA GLU A 2 60.64 -39.14 -26.79
C GLU A 2 60.39 -38.25 -28.02
N VAL A 3 60.44 -38.78 -29.23
CA VAL A 3 60.18 -38.00 -30.47
C VAL A 3 58.76 -37.42 -30.52
N ILE A 4 57.78 -38.14 -29.97
CA ILE A 4 56.40 -37.67 -29.84
C ILE A 4 56.34 -36.53 -28.81
N ASN A 5 57.04 -36.68 -27.68
CA ASN A 5 57.11 -35.65 -26.64
C ASN A 5 57.89 -34.40 -27.09
N GLU A 6 58.97 -34.55 -27.86
CA GLU A 6 59.72 -33.44 -28.47
C GLU A 6 58.90 -32.72 -29.54
N PHE A 7 58.18 -33.46 -30.38
CA PHE A 7 57.23 -32.89 -31.34
C PHE A 7 56.12 -32.11 -30.63
N PHE A 8 55.54 -32.66 -29.55
CA PHE A 8 54.56 -31.94 -28.73
C PHE A 8 55.17 -30.72 -28.02
N ASN A 9 56.44 -30.75 -27.64
CA ASN A 9 57.13 -29.61 -27.03
C ASN A 9 57.48 -28.52 -28.05
N MET A 10 57.85 -28.87 -29.29
CA MET A 10 58.00 -27.92 -30.40
C MET A 10 56.65 -27.32 -30.84
N LEU A 11 55.58 -28.13 -30.85
CA LEU A 11 54.23 -27.64 -31.13
C LEU A 11 53.77 -26.67 -30.04
N LYS A 12 53.96 -27.01 -28.76
CA LYS A 12 53.71 -26.14 -27.60
C LYS A 12 54.48 -24.83 -27.65
N ALA A 13 55.67 -24.80 -28.26
CA ALA A 13 56.48 -23.60 -28.42
C ALA A 13 55.94 -22.63 -29.49
N SER A 14 54.95 -23.06 -30.29
CA SER A 14 54.40 -22.27 -31.40
C SER A 14 53.04 -21.65 -31.06
N HIS A 15 52.79 -20.44 -31.57
CA HIS A 15 51.47 -19.79 -31.56
C HIS A 15 50.35 -20.66 -32.20
N LEU A 16 50.72 -21.71 -32.95
CA LEU A 16 49.79 -22.67 -33.55
C LEU A 16 49.10 -23.56 -32.50
N TYR A 17 49.81 -23.94 -31.43
CA TYR A 17 49.24 -24.79 -30.37
C TYR A 17 48.24 -24.02 -29.50
N THR A 18 48.53 -22.77 -29.14
CA THR A 18 47.59 -21.93 -28.39
C THR A 18 46.36 -21.59 -29.23
N LEU A 19 46.52 -21.36 -30.53
CA LEU A 19 45.42 -21.12 -31.46
C LEU A 19 44.51 -22.35 -31.61
N THR A 20 45.09 -23.55 -31.73
CA THR A 20 44.31 -24.80 -31.82
C THR A 20 43.56 -25.10 -30.53
N GLN A 21 44.18 -24.89 -29.36
CA GLN A 21 43.49 -25.01 -28.07
C GLN A 21 42.33 -24.01 -27.92
N ALA A 22 42.55 -22.75 -28.28
CA ALA A 22 41.52 -21.72 -28.24
C ALA A 22 40.36 -22.04 -29.19
N LEU A 23 40.65 -22.58 -30.38
CA LEU A 23 39.64 -23.02 -31.35
C LEU A 23 38.81 -24.19 -30.80
N ILE A 24 39.46 -25.21 -30.22
CA ILE A 24 38.78 -26.33 -29.57
C ILE A 24 37.88 -25.82 -28.45
N LEU A 25 38.39 -24.93 -27.59
CA LEU A 25 37.65 -24.36 -26.47
C LEU A 25 36.43 -23.57 -26.96
N PHE A 26 36.55 -22.78 -28.03
CA PHE A 26 35.44 -22.06 -28.62
C PHE A 26 34.37 -23.00 -29.19
N VAL A 27 34.77 -24.02 -29.96
CA VAL A 27 33.85 -24.99 -30.58
C VAL A 27 33.11 -25.79 -29.50
N VAL A 28 33.83 -26.34 -28.54
CA VAL A 28 33.25 -27.06 -27.41
C VAL A 28 32.33 -26.14 -26.60
N GLY A 29 32.78 -24.91 -26.34
CA GLY A 29 32.00 -23.89 -25.65
C GLY A 29 30.68 -23.54 -26.35
N TYR A 30 30.69 -23.42 -27.67
CA TYR A 30 29.48 -23.20 -28.47
C TYR A 30 28.47 -24.34 -28.31
N PHE A 31 28.92 -25.59 -28.39
CA PHE A 31 28.04 -26.75 -28.22
C PHE A 31 27.49 -26.84 -26.79
N ILE A 32 28.32 -26.58 -25.77
CA ILE A 32 27.89 -26.52 -24.36
C ILE A 32 26.86 -25.41 -24.17
N ALA A 33 27.14 -24.19 -24.66
CA ALA A 33 26.21 -23.06 -24.54
C ALA A 33 24.87 -23.35 -25.22
N LYS A 34 24.89 -23.99 -26.40
CA LYS A 34 23.69 -24.40 -27.14
C LYS A 34 22.91 -25.49 -26.39
N ALA A 35 23.60 -26.49 -25.85
CA ALA A 35 22.98 -27.56 -25.08
C ALA A 35 22.33 -27.03 -23.80
N LEU A 36 23.05 -26.20 -23.03
CA LEU A 36 22.57 -25.68 -21.75
C LEU A 36 21.43 -24.66 -21.92
N SER A 37 21.53 -23.78 -22.92
CA SER A 37 20.43 -22.84 -23.25
C SER A 37 19.17 -23.57 -23.71
N SER A 38 19.31 -24.65 -24.49
CA SER A 38 18.17 -25.49 -24.92
C SER A 38 17.59 -26.33 -23.77
N ALA A 39 18.42 -26.78 -22.84
CA ALA A 39 17.95 -27.45 -21.62
C ALA A 39 17.13 -26.48 -20.74
N MET A 40 17.62 -25.25 -20.57
CA MET A 40 16.92 -24.20 -19.82
C MET A 40 15.55 -23.87 -20.44
N GLU A 41 15.49 -23.75 -21.78
CA GLU A 41 14.23 -23.56 -22.51
C GLU A 41 13.22 -24.67 -22.19
N ARG A 42 13.64 -25.94 -22.21
CA ARG A 42 12.74 -27.07 -21.89
C ARG A 42 12.18 -26.99 -20.48
N ILE A 43 12.99 -26.60 -19.50
CA ILE A 43 12.58 -26.48 -18.09
C ILE A 43 11.56 -25.34 -17.93
N VAL A 44 11.79 -24.21 -18.59
CA VAL A 44 11.05 -22.96 -18.35
C VAL A 44 9.82 -22.82 -19.26
N SER A 45 9.79 -23.51 -20.40
CA SER A 45 8.72 -23.43 -21.43
C SER A 45 7.29 -23.60 -20.91
N LYS A 46 7.10 -24.39 -19.85
CA LYS A 46 5.77 -24.67 -19.28
C LYS A 46 5.27 -23.58 -18.32
N LYS A 47 6.14 -22.68 -17.85
CA LYS A 47 5.85 -21.72 -16.76
C LYS A 47 5.95 -20.25 -17.19
N MET A 48 6.43 -19.96 -18.39
CA MET A 48 6.65 -18.61 -18.89
C MET A 48 6.01 -18.40 -20.26
N THR A 49 5.82 -17.14 -20.63
CA THR A 49 5.37 -16.76 -21.97
C THR A 49 6.43 -17.12 -23.02
N THR A 50 6.00 -17.39 -24.25
CA THR A 50 6.88 -17.75 -25.37
C THR A 50 8.00 -16.72 -25.58
N HIS A 51 7.68 -15.43 -25.45
CA HIS A 51 8.67 -14.35 -25.55
C HIS A 51 9.70 -14.39 -24.42
N GLY A 52 9.26 -14.64 -23.18
CA GLY A 52 10.16 -14.72 -22.03
C GLY A 52 11.15 -15.88 -22.14
N VAL A 53 10.68 -17.04 -22.61
CA VAL A 53 11.53 -18.22 -22.85
C VAL A 53 12.59 -17.93 -23.91
N PHE A 54 12.20 -17.29 -25.00
CA PHE A 54 13.12 -16.94 -26.09
C PHE A 54 14.20 -15.94 -25.65
N LEU A 55 13.81 -14.90 -24.91
CA LEU A 55 14.75 -13.93 -24.34
C LEU A 55 15.72 -14.62 -23.37
N LEU A 56 15.21 -15.45 -22.46
CA LEU A 56 16.04 -16.18 -21.50
C LEU A 56 17.06 -17.09 -22.20
N LYS A 57 16.64 -17.86 -23.21
CA LYS A 57 17.52 -18.73 -23.99
C LYS A 57 18.64 -17.94 -24.64
N ARG A 58 18.32 -16.82 -25.30
CA ARG A 58 19.31 -15.95 -25.95
C ARG A 58 20.30 -15.38 -24.94
N THR A 59 19.81 -14.85 -23.81
CA THR A 59 20.65 -14.31 -22.75
C THR A 59 21.63 -15.37 -22.24
N VAL A 60 21.12 -16.55 -21.84
CA VAL A 60 21.96 -17.66 -21.36
C VAL A 60 22.99 -18.08 -22.41
N PHE A 61 22.58 -18.22 -23.68
CA PHE A 61 23.48 -18.60 -24.76
C PHE A 61 24.62 -17.60 -24.97
N TYR A 62 24.31 -16.30 -25.11
CA TYR A 62 25.31 -15.27 -25.35
C TYR A 62 26.22 -15.04 -24.14
N THR A 63 25.70 -15.14 -22.92
CA THR A 63 26.53 -15.07 -21.71
C THR A 63 27.54 -16.21 -21.67
N LEU A 64 27.10 -17.46 -21.86
CA LEU A 64 28.00 -18.63 -21.85
C LEU A 64 29.01 -18.57 -22.99
N LEU A 65 28.55 -18.25 -24.21
CA LEU A 65 29.43 -18.09 -25.36
C LEU A 65 30.47 -17.00 -25.12
N GLY A 66 30.07 -15.86 -24.54
CA GLY A 66 30.97 -14.79 -24.14
C GLY A 66 32.04 -15.26 -23.17
N LEU A 67 31.68 -16.04 -22.13
CA LEU A 67 32.65 -16.62 -21.20
C LEU A 67 33.66 -17.53 -21.91
N PHE A 68 33.21 -18.41 -22.81
CA PHE A 68 34.12 -19.28 -23.58
C PHE A 68 35.02 -18.48 -24.53
N VAL A 69 34.52 -17.41 -25.16
CA VAL A 69 35.33 -16.51 -25.99
C VAL A 69 36.41 -15.82 -25.16
N LEU A 70 36.07 -15.29 -23.98
CA LEU A 70 37.02 -14.69 -23.06
C LEU A 70 38.10 -15.69 -22.64
N SER A 71 37.70 -16.91 -22.28
CA SER A 71 38.65 -17.99 -21.95
C SER A 71 39.57 -18.33 -23.12
N ALA A 72 39.06 -18.40 -24.35
CA ALA A 72 39.85 -18.66 -25.55
C ALA A 72 40.88 -17.54 -25.81
N LEU A 73 40.47 -16.28 -25.70
CA LEU A 73 41.36 -15.11 -25.86
C LEU A 73 42.50 -15.12 -24.83
N LYS A 74 42.21 -15.48 -23.58
CA LYS A 74 43.22 -15.62 -22.52
C LYS A 74 44.28 -16.69 -22.87
N HIS A 75 43.86 -17.82 -23.43
CA HIS A 75 44.76 -18.91 -23.83
C HIS A 75 45.71 -18.51 -24.98
N ILE A 76 45.32 -17.56 -25.83
CA ILE A 76 46.17 -17.01 -26.90
C ILE A 76 47.18 -15.98 -26.36
N GLY A 77 47.07 -15.60 -25.07
CA GLY A 77 47.97 -14.64 -24.43
C GLY A 77 47.51 -13.19 -24.51
N ILE A 78 46.24 -12.96 -24.86
CA ILE A 78 45.66 -11.60 -24.87
C ILE A 78 45.40 -11.17 -23.44
N ASP A 79 45.89 -9.98 -23.08
CA ASP A 79 45.59 -9.36 -21.80
C ASP A 79 44.11 -8.94 -21.75
N LEU A 80 43.37 -9.57 -20.84
CA LEU A 80 41.95 -9.30 -20.64
C LEU A 80 41.70 -8.13 -19.68
N THR A 81 42.73 -7.48 -19.14
CA THR A 81 42.59 -6.43 -18.11
C THR A 81 41.63 -5.32 -18.52
N ILE A 82 41.75 -4.81 -19.75
CA ILE A 82 40.86 -3.76 -20.27
C ILE A 82 39.42 -4.26 -20.40
N LEU A 83 39.24 -5.49 -20.89
CA LEU A 83 37.93 -6.09 -21.12
C LEU A 83 37.22 -6.43 -19.80
N LEU A 84 37.99 -6.90 -18.80
CA LEU A 84 37.51 -7.14 -17.44
C LEU A 84 37.18 -5.82 -16.74
N GLY A 85 37.97 -4.76 -16.95
CA GLY A 85 37.65 -3.41 -16.47
C GLY A 85 36.33 -2.89 -17.03
N ALA A 86 36.13 -3.02 -18.34
CA ALA A 86 34.86 -2.68 -18.99
C ALA A 86 33.68 -3.53 -18.49
N ALA A 87 33.88 -4.85 -18.34
CA ALA A 87 32.88 -5.75 -17.80
C ALA A 87 32.51 -5.40 -16.34
N GLY A 88 33.47 -4.94 -15.54
CA GLY A 88 33.25 -4.44 -14.18
C GLY A 88 32.32 -3.23 -14.16
N ILE A 89 32.61 -2.21 -14.96
CA ILE A 89 31.76 -1.01 -15.10
C ILE A 89 30.36 -1.41 -15.59
N PHE A 90 30.27 -2.27 -16.60
CA PHE A 90 29.00 -2.76 -17.13
C PHE A 90 28.18 -3.52 -16.08
N THR A 91 28.84 -4.35 -15.26
CA THR A 91 28.19 -5.08 -14.15
C THR A 91 27.61 -4.12 -13.12
N VAL A 92 28.36 -3.08 -12.75
CA VAL A 92 27.87 -2.03 -11.83
C VAL A 92 26.66 -1.31 -12.43
N ALA A 93 26.70 -0.95 -13.70
CA ALA A 93 25.59 -0.30 -14.39
C ALA A 93 24.32 -1.18 -14.41
N ILE A 94 24.46 -2.48 -14.71
CA ILE A 94 23.34 -3.44 -14.63
C ILE A 94 22.82 -3.57 -13.20
N GLY A 95 23.72 -3.60 -12.21
CA GLY A 95 23.36 -3.68 -10.79
C GLY A 95 22.49 -2.49 -10.37
N PHE A 96 22.89 -1.28 -10.73
CA PHE A 96 22.08 -0.07 -10.50
C PHE A 96 20.75 -0.12 -11.25
N ALA A 97 20.75 -0.52 -12.52
CA ALA A 97 19.52 -0.66 -13.30
C ALA A 97 18.55 -1.70 -12.71
N SER A 98 19.06 -2.73 -12.04
CA SER A 98 18.28 -3.83 -11.46
C SER A 98 17.95 -3.64 -9.98
N GLN A 99 18.45 -2.57 -9.35
CA GLN A 99 18.39 -2.36 -7.91
C GLN A 99 16.95 -2.43 -7.38
N THR A 100 16.01 -1.74 -8.01
CA THR A 100 14.59 -1.73 -7.59
C THR A 100 13.94 -3.11 -7.71
N SER A 101 14.25 -3.87 -8.76
CA SER A 101 13.71 -5.22 -8.93
C SER A 101 14.23 -6.18 -7.86
N ALA A 102 15.54 -6.10 -7.56
CA ALA A 102 16.16 -6.88 -6.50
C ALA A 102 15.60 -6.50 -5.11
N SER A 103 15.41 -5.21 -4.84
CA SER A 103 14.80 -4.69 -3.62
C SER A 103 13.40 -5.28 -3.41
N ASN A 104 12.54 -5.21 -4.43
CA ASN A 104 11.18 -5.77 -4.36
C ASN A 104 11.18 -7.30 -4.16
N LEU A 105 12.12 -8.02 -4.76
CA LEU A 105 12.26 -9.47 -4.58
C LEU A 105 12.59 -9.81 -3.13
N ILE A 106 13.62 -9.17 -2.58
CA ILE A 106 14.05 -9.36 -1.18
C ILE A 106 12.93 -8.97 -0.23
N SER A 107 12.26 -7.84 -0.48
CA SER A 107 11.10 -7.40 0.30
C SER A 107 9.95 -8.41 0.24
N GLY A 108 9.68 -9.00 -0.93
CA GLY A 108 8.65 -10.04 -1.06
C GLY A 108 8.94 -11.28 -0.24
N ILE A 109 10.19 -11.75 -0.27
CA ILE A 109 10.64 -12.89 0.54
C ILE A 109 10.44 -12.58 2.03
N PHE A 110 10.82 -11.38 2.47
CA PHE A 110 10.67 -10.95 3.85
C PHE A 110 9.21 -10.90 4.29
N LEU A 111 8.32 -10.32 3.49
CA LEU A 111 6.87 -10.29 3.75
C LEU A 111 6.28 -11.71 3.88
N MET A 112 6.73 -12.66 3.06
CA MET A 112 6.26 -14.04 3.12
C MET A 112 6.76 -14.82 4.34
N ILE A 113 7.97 -14.49 4.84
CA ILE A 113 8.58 -15.12 6.02
C ILE A 113 7.99 -14.53 7.31
N GLU A 114 8.03 -13.21 7.46
CA GLU A 114 7.57 -12.53 8.69
C GLU A 114 6.05 -12.50 8.82
N ARG A 115 5.34 -12.53 7.68
CA ARG A 115 3.86 -12.52 7.61
C ARG A 115 3.23 -11.44 8.50
N PRO A 116 3.60 -10.15 8.35
CA PRO A 116 2.99 -9.07 9.11
C PRO A 116 1.46 -9.01 8.91
N PHE A 117 1.01 -9.40 7.72
CA PHE A 117 -0.38 -9.61 7.32
C PHE A 117 -0.49 -10.86 6.43
N SER A 118 -1.69 -11.38 6.28
CA SER A 118 -2.00 -12.59 5.49
C SER A 118 -2.98 -12.29 4.36
N ILE A 119 -3.10 -13.23 3.42
CA ILE A 119 -4.15 -13.19 2.39
C ILE A 119 -5.52 -13.21 3.09
N GLY A 120 -6.42 -12.32 2.66
CA GLY A 120 -7.73 -12.08 3.28
C GLY A 120 -7.74 -10.98 4.35
N ASP A 121 -6.58 -10.51 4.80
CA ASP A 121 -6.54 -9.39 5.74
C ASP A 121 -6.90 -8.08 5.03
N VAL A 122 -7.74 -7.27 5.65
CA VAL A 122 -7.93 -5.85 5.26
C VAL A 122 -6.80 -5.03 5.87
N ILE A 123 -6.04 -4.37 5.00
CA ILE A 123 -4.92 -3.50 5.37
C ILE A 123 -5.10 -2.08 4.83
N LYS A 124 -4.53 -1.11 5.54
CA LYS A 124 -4.36 0.27 5.07
C LYS A 124 -2.88 0.55 4.88
N VAL A 125 -2.50 0.99 3.69
CA VAL A 125 -1.13 1.40 3.35
C VAL A 125 -1.22 2.75 2.65
N ASN A 126 -0.60 3.77 3.25
CA ASN A 126 -0.83 5.16 2.86
C ASN A 126 -2.35 5.47 2.85
N ASP A 127 -2.88 5.94 1.72
CA ASP A 127 -4.31 6.22 1.54
C ASP A 127 -5.11 5.05 0.95
N ILE A 128 -4.46 3.92 0.66
CA ILE A 128 -5.10 2.76 0.05
C ILE A 128 -5.59 1.84 1.16
N LEU A 129 -6.89 1.53 1.14
CA LEU A 129 -7.54 0.58 2.03
C LEU A 129 -8.12 -0.57 1.20
N GLY A 130 -7.71 -1.81 1.49
CA GLY A 130 -8.19 -2.97 0.74
C GLY A 130 -7.83 -4.30 1.38
N GLU A 131 -8.46 -5.36 0.88
CA GLU A 131 -8.22 -6.75 1.25
C GLU A 131 -7.04 -7.32 0.47
N VAL A 132 -6.13 -8.02 1.14
CA VAL A 132 -4.99 -8.68 0.51
C VAL A 132 -5.43 -9.91 -0.28
N ILE A 133 -5.26 -9.86 -1.61
CA ILE A 133 -5.61 -10.97 -2.51
C ILE A 133 -4.43 -11.94 -2.65
N SER A 134 -3.22 -11.42 -2.85
CA SER A 134 -2.01 -12.23 -2.95
C SER A 134 -0.76 -11.45 -2.57
N ILE A 135 0.24 -12.19 -2.12
CA ILE A 135 1.60 -11.71 -1.83
C ILE A 135 2.52 -12.41 -2.83
N ASP A 136 2.93 -11.69 -3.86
CA ASP A 136 3.82 -12.22 -4.90
C ASP A 136 5.27 -11.77 -4.65
N LEU A 137 6.22 -12.35 -5.38
CA LEU A 137 7.65 -12.04 -5.23
C LEU A 137 8.01 -10.56 -5.39
N LEU A 138 7.30 -9.81 -6.23
CA LEU A 138 7.61 -8.40 -6.52
C LEU A 138 6.55 -7.40 -6.05
N SER A 139 5.37 -7.88 -5.67
CA SER A 139 4.26 -6.99 -5.29
C SER A 139 3.19 -7.70 -4.48
N VAL A 140 2.50 -6.92 -3.64
CA VAL A 140 1.24 -7.31 -2.99
C VAL A 140 0.07 -6.80 -3.84
N LYS A 141 -0.98 -7.61 -3.96
CA LYS A 141 -2.22 -7.26 -4.67
C LYS A 141 -3.34 -7.06 -3.67
N LEU A 142 -4.02 -5.93 -3.75
CA LEU A 142 -5.15 -5.56 -2.92
C LEU A 142 -6.43 -5.42 -3.75
N ARG A 143 -7.57 -5.78 -3.17
CA ARG A 143 -8.91 -5.43 -3.65
C ARG A 143 -9.47 -4.36 -2.73
N THR A 144 -9.76 -3.19 -3.26
CA THR A 144 -10.41 -2.12 -2.50
C THR A 144 -11.91 -2.42 -2.30
N PHE A 145 -12.57 -1.70 -1.39
CA PHE A 145 -13.99 -1.93 -1.08
C PHE A 145 -14.94 -1.53 -2.22
N ASP A 146 -14.49 -0.66 -3.13
CA ASP A 146 -15.14 -0.33 -4.41
C ASP A 146 -14.73 -1.29 -5.55
N ASN A 147 -14.13 -2.43 -5.20
CA ASN A 147 -13.77 -3.53 -6.11
C ASN A 147 -12.72 -3.18 -7.17
N LEU A 148 -11.79 -2.27 -6.87
CA LEU A 148 -10.64 -1.97 -7.72
C LEU A 148 -9.45 -2.86 -7.35
N PHE A 149 -8.66 -3.19 -8.38
CA PHE A 149 -7.42 -3.96 -8.23
C PHE A 149 -6.24 -3.01 -8.07
N VAL A 150 -5.54 -3.10 -6.93
CA VAL A 150 -4.37 -2.27 -6.64
C VAL A 150 -3.14 -3.15 -6.47
N ARG A 151 -2.09 -2.86 -7.22
CA ARG A 151 -0.80 -3.54 -7.12
C ARG A 151 0.21 -2.63 -6.46
N ILE A 152 0.77 -3.06 -5.32
CA ILE A 152 1.76 -2.30 -4.56
C ILE A 152 3.10 -3.03 -4.59
N PRO A 153 4.20 -2.37 -4.99
CA PRO A 153 5.54 -2.96 -4.91
C PRO A 153 5.89 -3.37 -3.47
N ASN A 154 6.52 -4.53 -3.29
CA ASN A 154 6.87 -5.04 -1.96
C ASN A 154 7.81 -4.09 -1.19
N GLU A 155 8.71 -3.43 -1.89
CA GLU A 155 9.61 -2.43 -1.30
C GLU A 155 8.83 -1.30 -0.62
N SER A 156 7.73 -0.84 -1.23
CA SER A 156 6.87 0.19 -0.65
C SER A 156 6.16 -0.30 0.62
N MET A 157 5.76 -1.58 0.66
CA MET A 157 5.10 -2.18 1.82
C MET A 157 6.01 -2.22 3.05
N ILE A 158 7.30 -2.49 2.87
CA ILE A 158 8.28 -2.51 3.98
C ILE A 158 8.66 -1.10 4.43
N LYS A 159 8.76 -0.15 3.50
CA LYS A 159 9.18 1.23 3.81
C LYS A 159 8.07 2.08 4.42
N SER A 160 6.80 1.69 4.27
CA SER A 160 5.66 2.46 4.76
C SER A 160 5.00 1.79 5.97
N ALA A 161 4.27 2.59 6.75
CA ALA A 161 3.45 2.05 7.83
C ALA A 161 2.25 1.30 7.24
N VAL A 162 2.14 0.01 7.55
CA VAL A 162 1.01 -0.86 7.17
C VAL A 162 0.14 -1.08 8.40
N THR A 163 -1.12 -0.69 8.32
CA THR A 163 -2.10 -0.93 9.40
C THR A 163 -3.03 -2.07 9.02
N THR A 164 -2.96 -3.18 9.75
CA THR A 164 -3.84 -4.34 9.53
C THR A 164 -5.12 -4.19 10.35
N MET A 165 -6.25 -3.92 9.70
CA MET A 165 -7.54 -3.68 10.35
C MET A 165 -8.19 -4.95 10.89
N THR A 166 -7.73 -6.11 10.40
CA THR A 166 -8.30 -7.43 10.68
C THR A 166 -7.43 -8.27 11.61
N LYS A 167 -6.26 -7.76 12.05
CA LYS A 167 -5.31 -8.51 12.87
C LYS A 167 -5.90 -8.98 14.19
N TYR A 168 -6.71 -8.13 14.81
CA TYR A 168 -7.36 -8.38 16.09
C TYR A 168 -8.87 -8.56 15.91
N PRO A 169 -9.52 -9.38 16.75
CA PRO A 169 -10.94 -9.72 16.61
C PRO A 169 -11.89 -8.57 16.99
N ILE A 170 -11.41 -7.61 17.77
CA ILE A 170 -12.21 -6.48 18.26
C ILE A 170 -11.63 -5.16 17.74
N ARG A 171 -12.49 -4.16 17.53
CA ARG A 171 -12.12 -2.83 17.06
C ARG A 171 -12.86 -1.75 17.84
N ARG A 172 -12.15 -0.66 18.12
CA ARG A 172 -12.70 0.55 18.73
C ARG A 172 -13.20 1.50 17.65
N ALA A 173 -14.44 1.95 17.78
CA ALA A 173 -15.03 3.01 16.96
C ALA A 173 -15.07 4.31 17.79
N ASP A 174 -14.38 5.33 17.29
CA ASP A 174 -14.34 6.65 17.91
C ASP A 174 -15.42 7.52 17.28
N LEU A 175 -16.47 7.84 18.04
CA LEU A 175 -17.58 8.69 17.65
C LEU A 175 -17.31 10.11 18.15
N LYS A 176 -17.08 11.03 17.22
CA LYS A 176 -16.90 12.45 17.52
C LYS A 176 -18.25 13.14 17.50
N LEU A 177 -18.61 13.81 18.59
CA LEU A 177 -19.90 14.46 18.83
C LEU A 177 -19.66 15.88 19.34
N GLY A 178 -20.58 16.79 19.02
CA GLY A 178 -20.59 18.14 19.58
C GLY A 178 -21.95 18.41 20.21
N ILE A 179 -21.96 18.95 21.42
CA ILE A 179 -23.17 19.40 22.13
C ILE A 179 -23.12 20.90 22.38
N ALA A 180 -24.27 21.56 22.53
CA ALA A 180 -24.30 22.98 22.82
C ALA A 180 -23.70 23.30 24.20
N TYR A 181 -23.09 24.47 24.36
CA TYR A 181 -22.45 24.90 25.62
C TYR A 181 -23.38 24.94 26.84
N LYS A 182 -24.69 25.04 26.61
CA LYS A 182 -25.72 25.04 27.67
C LYS A 182 -26.02 23.64 28.21
N GLU A 183 -25.62 22.59 27.50
CA GLU A 183 -25.98 21.20 27.84
C GLU A 183 -25.17 20.70 29.04
N ASP A 184 -25.80 19.84 29.83
CA ASP A 184 -25.15 19.18 30.97
C ASP A 184 -24.31 17.99 30.49
N ILE A 185 -22.99 18.09 30.68
CA ILE A 185 -22.00 17.11 30.27
C ILE A 185 -22.19 15.77 30.99
N GLU A 186 -22.54 15.79 32.29
CA GLU A 186 -22.75 14.56 33.07
C GLU A 186 -23.99 13.83 32.59
N LYS A 187 -25.08 14.56 32.35
CA LYS A 187 -26.31 14.01 31.76
C LYS A 187 -26.05 13.37 30.39
N VAL A 188 -25.27 14.03 29.55
CA VAL A 188 -24.91 13.51 28.21
C VAL A 188 -24.05 12.25 28.32
N ARG A 189 -23.06 12.24 29.22
CA ARG A 189 -22.22 11.06 29.48
C ARG A 189 -23.05 9.86 29.87
N ASP A 190 -23.94 10.00 30.86
CA ASP A 190 -24.77 8.91 31.35
C ASP A 190 -25.72 8.38 30.27
N LEU A 191 -26.24 9.28 29.43
CA LEU A 191 -27.09 8.90 28.30
C LEU A 191 -26.33 8.09 27.26
N LEU A 192 -25.12 8.52 26.88
CA LEU A 192 -24.29 7.81 25.92
C LEU A 192 -23.89 6.42 26.43
N LEU A 193 -23.55 6.29 27.72
CA LEU A 193 -23.25 5.01 28.35
C LEU A 193 -24.47 4.07 28.31
N LYS A 194 -25.68 4.57 28.62
CA LYS A 194 -26.92 3.78 28.51
C LYS A 194 -27.23 3.35 27.07
N ILE A 195 -26.91 4.18 26.06
CA ILE A 195 -27.08 3.81 24.65
C ILE A 195 -26.14 2.66 24.27
N ALA A 196 -24.87 2.73 24.71
CA ALA A 196 -23.91 1.67 24.47
C ALA A 196 -24.30 0.37 25.17
N GLU A 197 -24.73 0.44 26.44
CA GLU A 197 -25.20 -0.72 27.22
C GLU A 197 -26.39 -1.44 26.56
N LYS A 198 -27.31 -0.69 25.94
CA LYS A 198 -28.46 -1.27 25.23
C LYS A 198 -28.13 -1.83 23.86
N ASN A 199 -26.97 -1.52 23.28
CA ASN A 199 -26.62 -1.96 21.94
C ASN A 199 -25.96 -3.35 21.98
N VAL A 200 -26.62 -4.36 21.40
CA VAL A 200 -26.17 -5.78 21.39
C VAL A 200 -24.83 -5.98 20.67
N ILE A 201 -24.46 -5.08 19.75
CA ILE A 201 -23.20 -5.13 19.00
C ILE A 201 -22.04 -4.56 19.82
N CYS A 202 -22.33 -3.65 20.75
CA CYS A 202 -21.34 -3.04 21.62
C CYS A 202 -20.84 -4.06 22.64
N LEU A 203 -19.53 -4.12 22.83
CA LEU A 203 -18.92 -4.94 23.87
C LEU A 203 -19.02 -4.22 25.22
N GLU A 204 -19.29 -4.98 26.28
CA GLU A 204 -19.22 -4.52 27.67
C GLU A 204 -17.76 -4.42 28.16
N GLU A 205 -16.91 -5.36 27.72
CA GLU A 205 -15.46 -5.32 27.94
C GLU A 205 -14.73 -5.36 26.58
N PRO A 206 -13.89 -4.35 26.27
CA PRO A 206 -13.61 -3.15 27.08
C PRO A 206 -14.79 -2.19 27.22
N ALA A 207 -14.90 -1.54 28.38
CA ALA A 207 -16.01 -0.64 28.72
C ALA A 207 -15.93 0.70 27.98
N PRO A 208 -17.05 1.20 27.39
CA PRO A 208 -17.12 2.46 26.64
C PRO A 208 -16.37 3.63 27.28
N LEU A 209 -15.68 4.43 26.46
CA LEU A 209 -14.95 5.61 26.92
C LEU A 209 -15.68 6.89 26.54
N PHE A 210 -15.88 7.75 27.52
CA PHE A 210 -16.33 9.11 27.32
C PHE A 210 -15.15 10.05 27.59
N ILE A 211 -14.75 10.81 26.57
CA ILE A 211 -13.63 11.75 26.66
C ILE A 211 -14.13 13.12 26.23
N LEU A 212 -14.08 14.09 27.15
CA LEU A 212 -14.24 15.49 26.80
C LEU A 212 -12.98 15.95 26.06
N THR A 213 -13.09 16.23 24.77
CA THR A 213 -11.94 16.55 23.91
C THR A 213 -11.55 18.01 24.04
N GLY A 214 -12.53 18.90 24.24
CA GLY A 214 -12.30 20.32 24.45
C GLY A 214 -13.52 21.17 24.12
N PHE A 215 -13.26 22.46 23.92
CA PHE A 215 -14.26 23.49 23.63
C PHE A 215 -14.03 24.02 22.22
N GLY A 216 -14.93 23.70 21.29
CA GLY A 216 -14.90 24.10 19.89
C GLY A 216 -15.52 25.49 19.66
N SER A 217 -15.55 25.95 18.41
CA SER A 217 -16.07 27.30 18.09
C SER A 217 -17.55 27.49 18.42
N SER A 218 -18.34 26.41 18.42
CA SER A 218 -19.79 26.47 18.69
C SER A 218 -20.31 25.25 19.46
N SER A 219 -19.43 24.36 19.89
CA SER A 219 -19.77 23.11 20.57
C SER A 219 -18.80 22.80 21.70
N VAL A 220 -19.27 22.03 22.66
CA VAL A 220 -18.43 21.24 23.55
C VAL A 220 -18.16 19.91 22.84
N ASP A 221 -16.89 19.61 22.58
CA ASP A 221 -16.47 18.49 21.74
C ASP A 221 -16.19 17.25 22.57
N ILE A 222 -16.87 16.16 22.21
CA ILE A 222 -16.86 14.89 22.93
C ILE A 222 -16.39 13.77 21.98
N GLN A 223 -15.50 12.92 22.47
CA GLN A 223 -15.18 11.65 21.87
C GLN A 223 -15.82 10.53 22.70
N PHE A 224 -16.79 9.84 22.11
CA PHE A 224 -17.38 8.64 22.67
C PHE A 224 -16.87 7.41 21.93
N SER A 225 -16.10 6.56 22.61
CA SER A 225 -15.44 5.40 22.00
C SER A 225 -16.08 4.12 22.48
N VAL A 226 -16.49 3.27 21.54
CA VAL A 226 -17.16 1.99 21.79
C VAL A 226 -16.43 0.86 21.07
N TRP A 227 -16.55 -0.37 21.56
CA TRP A 227 -15.91 -1.53 20.95
C TRP A 227 -16.93 -2.51 20.37
N SER A 228 -16.56 -3.17 19.27
CA SER A 228 -17.31 -4.31 18.71
C SER A 228 -16.35 -5.34 18.13
N ARG A 229 -16.88 -6.52 17.80
CA ARG A 229 -16.19 -7.44 16.90
C ARG A 229 -15.94 -6.79 15.54
N ARG A 230 -14.81 -7.08 14.92
CA ARG A 230 -14.35 -6.43 13.69
C ARG A 230 -15.35 -6.54 12.54
N GLU A 231 -16.12 -7.63 12.48
CA GLU A 231 -17.13 -7.90 11.44
C GLU A 231 -18.30 -6.91 11.53
N ASN A 232 -18.65 -6.48 12.74
CA ASN A 232 -19.77 -5.59 12.99
C ASN A 232 -19.36 -4.12 13.11
N PHE A 233 -18.08 -3.79 12.91
CA PHE A 233 -17.52 -2.46 13.14
C PHE A 233 -18.30 -1.34 12.42
N LEU A 234 -18.64 -1.56 11.14
CA LEU A 234 -19.38 -0.56 10.35
C LEU A 234 -20.85 -0.44 10.81
N ALA A 235 -21.49 -1.58 11.11
CA ALA A 235 -22.85 -1.61 11.63
C ALA A 235 -22.96 -0.88 12.97
N LEU A 236 -22.06 -1.20 13.93
CA LEU A 236 -21.96 -0.53 15.22
C LEU A 236 -21.86 0.99 15.04
N LYS A 237 -20.90 1.45 14.22
CA LYS A 237 -20.67 2.88 14.03
C LYS A 237 -21.93 3.59 13.52
N ASN A 238 -22.62 3.02 12.54
CA ASN A 238 -23.83 3.59 11.98
C ASN A 238 -25.00 3.57 12.97
N GLU A 239 -25.25 2.44 13.63
CA GLU A 239 -26.32 2.31 14.63
C GLU A 239 -26.12 3.26 15.80
N MET A 240 -24.89 3.40 16.29
CA MET A 240 -24.58 4.31 17.39
C MET A 240 -24.88 5.76 17.01
N TYR A 241 -24.48 6.23 15.83
CA TYR A 241 -24.83 7.58 15.39
C TYR A 241 -26.34 7.80 15.29
N GLN A 242 -27.09 6.82 14.76
CA GLN A 242 -28.55 6.90 14.65
C GLN A 242 -29.22 6.94 16.02
N ASN A 243 -28.83 6.03 16.92
CA ASN A 243 -29.39 5.95 18.27
C ASN A 243 -29.05 7.21 19.08
N ILE A 244 -27.81 7.70 19.01
CA ILE A 244 -27.39 8.95 19.67
C ILE A 244 -28.23 10.10 19.18
N LYS A 245 -28.39 10.28 17.86
CA LYS A 245 -29.20 11.36 17.31
C LYS A 245 -30.65 11.30 17.80
N LYS A 246 -31.27 10.12 17.71
CA LYS A 246 -32.65 9.91 18.15
C LYS A 246 -32.82 10.21 19.63
N THR A 247 -31.95 9.70 20.48
CA THR A 247 -32.05 9.91 21.93
C THR A 247 -31.73 11.35 22.32
N PHE A 248 -30.82 12.04 21.63
CA PHE A 248 -30.57 13.46 21.86
C PHE A 248 -31.80 14.30 21.54
N ASP A 249 -32.49 14.01 20.43
CA ASP A 249 -33.75 14.68 20.08
C ASP A 249 -34.85 14.44 21.13
N GLU A 250 -34.99 13.20 21.60
CA GLU A 250 -35.97 12.83 22.65
C GLU A 250 -35.69 13.48 24.01
N GLN A 251 -34.41 13.68 24.35
CA GLN A 251 -33.97 14.25 25.63
C GLN A 251 -33.76 15.77 25.57
N GLY A 252 -33.99 16.39 24.41
CA GLY A 252 -33.82 17.82 24.18
C GLY A 252 -32.37 18.29 24.22
N ILE A 253 -31.40 17.40 23.96
CA ILE A 253 -29.97 17.74 23.89
C ILE A 253 -29.69 18.37 22.53
N GLU A 254 -29.25 19.63 22.54
CA GLU A 254 -28.98 20.35 21.30
C GLU A 254 -27.61 19.95 20.69
N ILE A 255 -27.64 19.53 19.43
CA ILE A 255 -26.46 19.46 18.56
C ILE A 255 -26.35 20.82 17.86
N PRO A 256 -25.35 21.65 18.19
CA PRO A 256 -25.35 23.05 17.82
C PRO A 256 -25.00 23.23 16.34
N PHE A 257 -25.66 24.19 15.70
CA PHE A 257 -25.17 24.76 14.45
C PHE A 257 -23.98 25.71 14.72
N PRO A 258 -23.20 26.07 13.69
CA PRO A 258 -22.21 27.14 13.83
C PRO A 258 -22.86 28.44 14.33
N HIS A 259 -22.42 28.93 15.47
CA HIS A 259 -22.85 30.19 16.08
C HIS A 259 -21.86 31.30 15.69
N ILE A 260 -22.38 32.43 15.22
CA ILE A 260 -21.59 33.63 14.93
C ILE A 260 -22.14 34.76 15.80
N SER A 261 -21.29 35.31 16.66
CA SER A 261 -21.60 36.54 17.39
C SER A 261 -21.18 37.74 16.56
N LEU A 262 -22.14 38.59 16.18
CA LEU A 262 -21.87 39.86 15.53
C LEU A 262 -21.67 40.94 16.59
N TYR A 263 -20.42 41.33 16.84
CA TYR A 263 -20.13 42.47 17.70
C TYR A 263 -20.16 43.78 16.89
N ALA A 264 -21.22 44.55 17.05
CA ALA A 264 -21.45 45.81 16.34
C ALA A 264 -20.74 47.02 16.98
N GLY A 265 -19.54 46.82 17.52
CA GLY A 265 -18.83 47.77 18.40
C GLY A 265 -19.03 49.24 18.03
N SER A 266 -19.03 50.10 19.06
CA SER A 266 -19.30 51.55 19.06
C SER A 266 -18.48 52.42 18.09
N ALA A 267 -17.68 51.84 17.19
CA ALA A 267 -17.11 52.49 16.03
C ALA A 267 -18.09 52.62 14.85
N SER A 268 -19.16 51.81 14.79
CA SER A 268 -20.21 51.94 13.75
C SER A 268 -21.55 52.30 14.37
N LYS A 269 -22.28 53.23 13.74
CA LYS A 269 -23.63 53.62 14.18
C LYS A 269 -24.55 52.37 14.14
N PRO A 270 -25.48 52.21 15.10
CA PRO A 270 -26.41 51.08 15.13
C PRO A 270 -27.05 50.86 13.76
N PHE A 271 -27.09 49.61 13.30
CA PHE A 271 -27.82 49.25 12.09
C PHE A 271 -29.31 49.55 12.29
N LYS A 272 -29.87 50.41 11.42
CA LYS A 272 -31.30 50.68 11.40
C LYS A 272 -32.02 49.49 10.79
N VAL A 273 -32.65 48.69 11.64
CA VAL A 273 -33.61 47.66 11.21
C VAL A 273 -34.95 48.36 11.01
N THR A 274 -35.36 48.55 9.76
CA THR A 274 -36.73 48.97 9.43
C THR A 274 -37.60 47.73 9.32
N MET A 275 -38.54 47.57 10.25
CA MET A 275 -39.67 46.66 10.05
C MET A 275 -40.55 47.26 8.96
N ASN A 276 -40.53 46.67 7.76
CA ASN A 276 -41.56 47.00 6.78
C ASN A 276 -42.83 46.28 7.23
N GLU A 277 -43.68 46.99 7.98
CA GLU A 277 -45.06 46.56 8.18
C GLU A 277 -45.72 46.58 6.80
N SER A 278 -45.77 45.43 6.14
CA SER A 278 -46.69 45.24 5.02
C SER A 278 -48.09 45.40 5.60
N PRO A 279 -48.91 46.35 5.11
CA PRO A 279 -50.25 46.53 5.64
C PRO A 279 -51.04 45.25 5.39
N ARG A 280 -51.38 44.54 6.47
CA ARG A 280 -52.43 43.52 6.43
C ARG A 280 -53.69 44.23 5.95
N SER A 281 -54.13 43.86 4.75
CA SER A 281 -55.40 44.29 4.17
C SER A 281 -56.54 43.99 5.15
N THR A 282 -56.96 45.00 5.91
CA THR A 282 -58.26 45.04 6.56
C THR A 282 -59.19 45.84 5.66
N ALA A 283 -59.53 45.26 4.51
CA ALA A 283 -60.58 45.73 3.63
C ALA A 283 -61.26 44.50 3.03
N ASP A 284 -61.99 43.75 3.87
CA ASP A 284 -63.01 42.79 3.45
C ASP A 284 -63.90 42.40 4.65
N VAL A 285 -64.42 43.39 5.38
CA VAL A 285 -65.67 43.22 6.13
C VAL A 285 -66.41 44.55 6.10
N VAL A 286 -67.68 44.48 5.67
CA VAL A 286 -68.73 45.52 5.60
C VAL A 286 -68.97 46.12 4.21
N SER A 287 -69.71 45.38 3.36
CA SER A 287 -71.01 45.82 2.82
C SER A 287 -71.63 44.75 1.89
N LYS A 288 -72.40 43.82 2.47
CA LYS A 288 -73.67 43.43 1.85
C LYS A 288 -74.73 44.25 2.58
N GLU A 289 -75.30 45.23 1.90
CA GLU A 289 -76.64 45.73 2.22
C GLU A 289 -77.67 44.68 1.82
N GLU A 290 -78.80 44.69 2.54
CA GLU A 290 -80.06 43.96 2.29
C GLU A 290 -80.14 42.47 2.67
#